data_AF-A0A1G0TK76-F1
#
_entry.id   AF-A0A1G0TK76-F1
#
_cell.length_a   1.000
_cell.length_b   1.000
_cell.length_c   1.000
_cell.angle_alpha   90.00
_cell.angle_beta   90.00
_cell.angle_gamma   90.00
#
_symmetry.space_group_name_H-M   'P 1'
#
loop_
_entity.id
_entity.type
_entity.pdbx_description
1 polymer ?
#
loop_
_entity_poly.entity_id
_entity_poly.type
_entity_poly.pdbx_seq_one_letter_code
_entity_poly.pdbx_strand_id
1 'polypeptide(L)'
;IKSILHYSKTEREINLRTLNLCLTFRHTPSPYTLIKGIEKLPPTHYLVINDSKKVINPYWNRNIDIDHSKSEDDWIRILKEKLHSSVKRQMMSDVPIGISLSGGLDSGALFAIMSKFKENEMHAFTVGFEGGKLKDNEISRAKDTALKYGVKFHSRIITSKDYSKFLEKYLWHLEEPLGNESAVAVYFIADMATGIVKVLLNGQGADEIFGGYNRHKIAHYFEKYHSIIPILKSVPQFLIPADKKNKFQILLNYINQKNEIEKLTSAYSIIPDQEKKLIFSEKLFHSVSKKNYLEEVQKILDHETEGNIVEKMFLIDMFTSLSENLLLVQDKLGMAAGIETRVPYLDIEYASLALCIPSRYKINWFKNKYIHKKVCESIVSKDIVHQRKIGFQDPVEIWLKESLGEQLMDIILSSDSITANYLKKSKVEKMFNEHKNGQYDHKRFLYLLLSIEKWAKIFLKSDSFSNFTVN
;
A
#
# COMPACT_ATOMS: atom_id res chain seq x y z
N ILE A 1 -8.51 4.40 -17.60
CA ILE A 1 -9.82 3.71 -17.67
C ILE A 1 -10.92 4.67 -18.10
N LYS A 2 -11.15 5.80 -17.40
CA LYS A 2 -12.24 6.76 -17.71
C LYS A 2 -12.31 7.16 -19.19
N SER A 3 -11.20 7.64 -19.75
CA SER A 3 -11.14 8.08 -21.14
C SER A 3 -11.42 6.95 -22.13
N ILE A 4 -10.97 5.72 -21.81
CA ILE A 4 -11.23 4.53 -22.63
C ILE A 4 -12.74 4.25 -22.63
N LEU A 5 -13.37 4.15 -21.46
CA LEU A 5 -14.81 3.85 -21.33
C LEU A 5 -15.74 4.92 -21.89
N HIS A 6 -15.26 6.17 -21.98
CA HIS A 6 -15.99 7.26 -22.61
C HIS A 6 -15.99 7.13 -24.14
N TYR A 7 -14.88 6.69 -24.73
CA TYR A 7 -14.71 6.66 -26.18
C TYR A 7 -14.98 5.29 -26.81
N SER A 8 -14.71 4.21 -26.09
CA SER A 8 -14.85 2.85 -26.61
C SER A 8 -16.27 2.31 -26.39
N LYS A 9 -16.73 1.46 -27.33
CA LYS A 9 -17.90 0.59 -27.12
C LYS A 9 -17.56 -0.64 -26.27
N THR A 10 -16.50 -0.58 -25.45
CA THR A 10 -16.09 -1.72 -24.63
C THR A 10 -17.21 -2.03 -23.63
N GLU A 11 -17.66 -3.28 -23.63
CA GLU A 11 -18.62 -3.73 -22.64
C GLU A 11 -18.05 -3.57 -21.23
N ARG A 12 -18.87 -3.00 -20.34
CA ARG A 12 -18.48 -2.69 -18.96
C ARG A 12 -18.70 -3.92 -18.08
N GLU A 13 -17.93 -4.97 -18.36
CA GLU A 13 -17.98 -6.23 -17.63
C GLU A 13 -16.84 -6.36 -16.62
N ILE A 14 -17.14 -6.97 -15.47
CA ILE A 14 -16.12 -7.29 -14.46
C ILE A 14 -15.26 -8.49 -14.90
N ASN A 15 -13.95 -8.36 -14.77
CA ASN A 15 -13.00 -9.45 -14.99
C ASN A 15 -12.89 -10.32 -13.73
N LEU A 16 -13.41 -11.54 -13.78
CA LEU A 16 -13.44 -12.44 -12.61
C LEU A 16 -12.06 -12.87 -12.12
N ARG A 17 -11.11 -13.10 -13.03
CA ARG A 17 -9.72 -13.38 -12.67
C ARG A 17 -9.16 -12.23 -11.86
N THR A 18 -9.36 -11.00 -12.34
CA THR A 18 -8.85 -9.81 -11.65
C THR A 18 -9.58 -9.54 -10.34
N LEU A 19 -10.91 -9.74 -10.29
CA LEU A 19 -11.68 -9.64 -9.04
C LEU A 19 -11.12 -10.57 -7.97
N ASN A 20 -10.82 -11.82 -8.33
CA ASN A 20 -10.24 -12.78 -7.43
C ASN A 20 -8.83 -12.33 -6.94
N LEU A 21 -7.96 -11.88 -7.86
CA LEU A 21 -6.64 -11.34 -7.50
C LEU A 21 -6.77 -10.12 -6.56
N CYS A 22 -7.71 -9.22 -6.82
CA CYS A 22 -8.00 -8.04 -6.00
C CYS A 22 -8.45 -8.45 -4.59
N LEU A 23 -9.40 -9.40 -4.48
CA LEU A 23 -9.86 -9.96 -3.21
C LEU A 23 -8.78 -10.77 -2.46
N THR A 24 -7.69 -11.14 -3.14
CA THR A 24 -6.55 -11.83 -2.55
C THR A 24 -5.50 -10.83 -2.05
N PHE A 25 -5.08 -9.88 -2.90
CA PHE A 25 -3.94 -8.99 -2.64
C PHE A 25 -4.33 -7.59 -2.15
N ARG A 26 -5.64 -7.30 -2.05
CA ARG A 26 -6.22 -5.99 -1.69
C ARG A 26 -5.99 -4.88 -2.73
N HIS A 27 -5.47 -5.23 -3.89
CA HIS A 27 -5.26 -4.35 -5.02
C HIS A 27 -5.19 -5.20 -6.29
N THR A 28 -5.33 -4.55 -7.43
CA THR A 28 -5.26 -5.22 -8.72
C THR A 28 -3.81 -5.24 -9.22
N PRO A 29 -3.15 -6.41 -9.36
CA PRO A 29 -1.81 -6.48 -9.90
C PRO A 29 -1.80 -6.10 -11.39
N SER A 30 -0.77 -5.38 -11.81
CA SER A 30 -0.49 -5.15 -13.24
C SER A 30 -0.21 -6.47 -13.97
N PRO A 31 -0.59 -6.63 -15.27
CA PRO A 31 -1.19 -5.63 -16.16
C PRO A 31 -2.71 -5.55 -16.07
N TYR A 32 -3.36 -6.23 -15.14
CA TYR A 32 -4.80 -6.38 -15.18
C TYR A 32 -5.54 -5.11 -14.73
N THR A 33 -6.77 -4.91 -15.18
CA THR A 33 -7.76 -4.08 -14.48
C THR A 33 -8.98 -4.93 -14.15
N LEU A 34 -9.86 -4.45 -13.26
CA LEU A 34 -11.12 -5.13 -12.98
C LEU A 34 -12.12 -5.06 -14.14
N ILE A 35 -11.86 -4.25 -15.19
CA ILE A 35 -12.71 -4.18 -16.37
C ILE A 35 -12.13 -5.07 -17.46
N LYS A 36 -12.97 -5.97 -17.99
CA LYS A 36 -12.57 -6.87 -19.07
C LYS A 36 -12.14 -6.08 -20.31
N GLY A 37 -11.03 -6.49 -20.92
CA GLY A 37 -10.49 -5.84 -22.13
C GLY A 37 -9.72 -4.54 -21.90
N ILE A 38 -9.55 -4.10 -20.64
CA ILE A 38 -8.70 -2.96 -20.30
C ILE A 38 -7.53 -3.44 -19.44
N GLU A 39 -6.31 -3.09 -19.86
CA GLU A 39 -5.06 -3.48 -19.21
C GLU A 39 -4.19 -2.25 -18.90
N LYS A 40 -3.40 -2.34 -17.83
CA LYS A 40 -2.34 -1.43 -17.45
C LYS A 40 -1.05 -1.80 -18.20
N LEU A 41 -0.28 -0.79 -18.60
CA LEU A 41 1.11 -1.00 -18.98
C LEU A 41 1.91 -1.34 -17.72
N PRO A 42 2.62 -2.47 -17.66
CA PRO A 42 3.37 -2.82 -16.45
C PRO A 42 4.44 -1.80 -16.09
N PRO A 43 4.73 -1.63 -14.78
CA PRO A 43 5.84 -0.79 -14.36
C PRO A 43 7.12 -1.27 -15.02
N THR A 44 7.98 -0.32 -15.39
CA THR A 44 9.28 -0.56 -16.05
C THR A 44 9.24 -1.20 -17.44
N HIS A 45 8.12 -1.02 -18.13
CA HIS A 45 7.95 -1.42 -19.52
C HIS A 45 7.60 -0.23 -20.41
N TYR A 46 7.88 -0.34 -21.69
CA TYR A 46 7.38 0.54 -22.73
C TYR A 46 6.55 -0.27 -23.75
N LEU A 47 5.64 0.41 -24.44
CA LEU A 47 4.75 -0.17 -25.43
C LEU A 47 5.07 0.43 -26.81
N VAL A 48 5.35 -0.45 -27.78
CA VAL A 48 5.53 -0.07 -29.20
C VAL A 48 4.33 -0.60 -29.99
N ILE A 49 3.67 0.29 -30.72
CA ILE A 49 2.56 -0.05 -31.62
C ILE A 49 2.93 0.41 -33.02
N ASN A 50 2.80 -0.50 -33.99
CA ASN A 50 2.81 -0.20 -35.43
C ASN A 50 1.66 -0.95 -36.11
N ASP A 51 1.47 -0.75 -37.42
CA ASP A 51 0.33 -1.29 -38.19
C ASP A 51 0.17 -2.83 -38.10
N SER A 52 1.24 -3.56 -37.75
CA SER A 52 1.26 -5.02 -37.72
C SER A 52 1.55 -5.64 -36.35
N LYS A 53 1.98 -4.83 -35.36
CA LYS A 53 2.56 -5.35 -34.12
C LYS A 53 2.30 -4.45 -32.92
N LYS A 54 1.90 -5.07 -31.82
CA LYS A 54 1.88 -4.52 -30.46
C LYS A 54 2.92 -5.26 -29.63
N VAL A 55 3.94 -4.58 -29.11
CA VAL A 55 5.01 -5.18 -28.30
C VAL A 55 5.19 -4.42 -27.01
N ILE A 56 5.23 -5.15 -25.89
CA ILE A 56 5.56 -4.62 -24.58
C ILE A 56 6.95 -5.15 -24.22
N ASN A 57 7.89 -4.26 -23.92
CA ASN A 57 9.27 -4.63 -23.59
C ASN A 57 9.68 -4.00 -22.25
N PRO A 58 10.38 -4.73 -21.37
CA PRO A 58 11.00 -4.14 -20.19
C PRO A 58 12.16 -3.21 -20.59
N TYR A 59 12.34 -2.12 -19.86
CA TYR A 59 13.53 -1.26 -19.99
C TYR A 59 14.41 -1.24 -18.73
N TRP A 60 13.91 -1.75 -17.61
CA TRP A 60 14.68 -1.86 -16.37
C TRP A 60 14.96 -3.32 -16.04
N ASN A 61 16.23 -3.64 -15.76
CA ASN A 61 16.61 -4.97 -15.30
C ASN A 61 16.23 -5.12 -13.82
N ARG A 62 15.50 -6.20 -13.51
CA ARG A 62 15.05 -6.54 -12.15
C ARG A 62 16.03 -7.42 -11.39
N ASN A 63 17.15 -7.82 -12.01
CA ASN A 63 18.21 -8.55 -11.32
C ASN A 63 18.77 -7.70 -10.18
N ILE A 64 18.67 -8.23 -8.96
CA ILE A 64 19.32 -7.65 -7.79
C ILE A 64 20.44 -8.58 -7.40
N ASP A 65 21.66 -8.09 -7.54
CA ASP A 65 22.84 -8.75 -7.00
C ASP A 65 23.05 -8.28 -5.57
N ILE A 66 22.91 -9.20 -4.61
CA ILE A 66 23.11 -8.90 -3.20
C ILE A 66 24.60 -8.78 -2.91
N ASP A 67 25.02 -7.58 -2.50
CA ASP A 67 26.43 -7.28 -2.31
C ASP A 67 26.86 -7.52 -0.86
N HIS A 68 27.56 -8.65 -0.68
CA HIS A 68 28.12 -9.08 0.59
C HIS A 68 29.53 -8.52 0.88
N SER A 69 30.15 -7.81 -0.06
CA SER A 69 31.52 -7.30 0.07
C SER A 69 31.63 -6.08 0.98
N LYS A 70 30.54 -5.34 1.17
CA LYS A 70 30.50 -4.08 1.93
C LYS A 70 30.16 -4.30 3.39
N SER A 71 30.80 -3.52 4.26
CA SER A 71 30.50 -3.47 5.69
C SER A 71 29.19 -2.71 5.97
N GLU A 72 28.66 -2.82 7.19
CA GLU A 72 27.50 -2.03 7.62
C GLU A 72 27.79 -0.51 7.52
N ASP A 73 28.98 -0.07 7.95
CA ASP A 73 29.39 1.32 7.94
C ASP A 73 29.54 1.88 6.51
N ASP A 74 30.04 1.06 5.57
CA ASP A 74 30.08 1.43 4.15
C ASP A 74 28.69 1.69 3.60
N TRP A 75 27.74 0.79 3.88
CA TRP A 75 26.37 0.97 3.46
C TRP A 75 25.71 2.21 4.08
N ILE A 76 25.94 2.47 5.37
CA ILE A 76 25.42 3.68 6.04
C ILE A 76 25.96 4.94 5.35
N ARG A 77 27.26 5.00 5.08
CA ARG A 77 27.90 6.13 4.41
C ARG A 77 27.33 6.36 3.00
N ILE A 78 27.27 5.31 2.18
CA ILE A 78 26.78 5.38 0.79
C ILE A 78 25.31 5.79 0.75
N LEU A 79 24.46 5.16 1.57
CA LEU A 79 23.03 5.49 1.63
C LEU A 79 22.80 6.93 2.06
N LYS A 80 23.55 7.43 3.04
CA LYS A 80 23.43 8.81 3.50
C LYS A 80 23.69 9.80 2.37
N GLU A 81 24.80 9.63 1.65
CA GLU A 81 25.18 10.49 0.53
C GLU A 81 24.13 10.46 -0.59
N LYS A 82 23.65 9.27 -0.94
CA LYS A 82 22.66 9.08 -2.00
C LYS A 82 21.28 9.59 -1.61
N LEU A 83 20.88 9.48 -0.35
CA LEU A 83 19.63 10.08 0.13
C LEU A 83 19.68 11.60 0.04
N HIS A 84 20.80 12.22 0.44
CA HIS A 84 21.02 13.66 0.29
C HIS A 84 20.94 14.10 -1.19
N SER A 85 21.57 13.35 -2.08
CA SER A 85 21.56 13.62 -3.52
C SER A 85 20.15 13.47 -4.12
N SER A 86 19.42 12.42 -3.72
CA SER A 86 18.03 12.19 -4.13
C SER A 86 17.11 13.35 -3.71
N VAL A 87 17.16 13.75 -2.44
CA VAL A 87 16.34 14.88 -1.95
C VAL A 87 16.71 16.16 -2.69
N LYS A 88 18.00 16.46 -2.87
CA LYS A 88 18.44 17.64 -3.63
C LYS A 88 17.87 17.64 -5.05
N ARG A 89 17.94 16.52 -5.76
CA ARG A 89 17.36 16.38 -7.11
C ARG A 89 15.85 16.62 -7.11
N GLN A 90 15.14 16.03 -6.16
CA GLN A 90 13.67 16.14 -6.10
C GLN A 90 13.17 17.48 -5.56
N MET A 91 14.04 18.31 -4.96
CA MET A 91 13.73 19.69 -4.59
C MET A 91 13.88 20.70 -5.75
N MET A 92 14.48 20.31 -6.89
CA MET A 92 14.59 21.19 -8.06
C MET A 92 13.20 21.56 -8.57
N SER A 93 12.83 22.84 -8.47
CA SER A 93 11.49 23.33 -8.79
C SER A 93 11.50 24.85 -8.93
N ASP A 94 10.84 25.36 -9.98
CA ASP A 94 10.60 26.79 -10.16
C ASP A 94 9.38 27.30 -9.37
N VAL A 95 8.67 26.38 -8.70
CA VAL A 95 7.47 26.65 -7.91
C VAL A 95 7.66 26.22 -6.45
N PRO A 96 6.90 26.81 -5.50
CA PRO A 96 7.00 26.44 -4.10
C PRO A 96 6.77 24.94 -3.86
N ILE A 97 7.59 24.37 -2.98
CA ILE A 97 7.59 22.96 -2.61
C ILE A 97 7.20 22.80 -1.14
N GLY A 98 6.50 21.72 -0.82
CA GLY A 98 6.15 21.32 0.54
C GLY A 98 6.50 19.87 0.82
N ILE A 99 6.17 19.43 2.03
CA ILE A 99 6.33 18.03 2.44
C ILE A 99 5.08 17.51 3.15
N SER A 100 4.71 16.27 2.86
CA SER A 100 3.78 15.50 3.67
C SER A 100 4.50 14.94 4.91
N LEU A 101 4.17 15.46 6.10
CA LEU A 101 4.86 15.16 7.35
C LEU A 101 3.98 14.32 8.29
N SER A 102 4.28 13.03 8.44
CA SER A 102 3.50 12.11 9.30
C SER A 102 3.99 12.05 10.75
N GLY A 103 5.04 12.82 11.09
CA GLY A 103 5.77 12.65 12.36
C GLY A 103 6.57 11.35 12.42
N GLY A 104 6.68 10.60 11.33
CA GLY A 104 7.51 9.40 11.23
C GLY A 104 8.97 9.71 10.90
N LEU A 105 9.82 8.70 11.10
CA LEU A 105 11.24 8.75 10.76
C LEU A 105 11.50 9.13 9.30
N ASP A 106 10.73 8.54 8.38
CA ASP A 106 10.99 8.66 6.94
C ASP A 106 10.73 10.10 6.47
N SER A 107 9.51 10.62 6.69
CA SER A 107 9.20 12.03 6.39
C SER A 107 10.07 13.01 7.20
N GLY A 108 10.43 12.68 8.45
CA GLY A 108 11.30 13.52 9.27
C GLY A 108 12.72 13.63 8.72
N ALA A 109 13.28 12.52 8.20
CA ALA A 109 14.61 12.52 7.57
C ALA A 109 14.62 13.30 6.26
N LEU A 110 13.61 13.13 5.41
CA LEU A 110 13.44 13.96 4.22
C LEU A 110 13.35 15.43 4.59
N PHE A 111 12.49 15.76 5.57
CA PHE A 111 12.29 17.13 6.01
C PHE A 111 13.56 17.78 6.56
N ALA A 112 14.34 17.03 7.35
CA ALA A 112 15.62 17.49 7.87
C ALA A 112 16.64 17.75 6.75
N ILE A 113 16.68 16.93 5.71
CA ILE A 113 17.54 17.16 4.54
C ILE A 113 17.05 18.37 3.77
N MET A 114 15.75 18.48 3.49
CA MET A 114 15.14 19.63 2.81
C MET A 114 15.48 20.94 3.52
N SER A 115 15.43 20.95 4.85
CA SER A 115 15.71 22.13 5.67
C SER A 115 17.12 22.70 5.55
N LYS A 116 18.06 21.94 4.96
CA LYS A 116 19.42 22.41 4.68
C LYS A 116 19.53 23.19 3.37
N PHE A 117 18.58 23.02 2.46
CA PHE A 117 18.54 23.69 1.16
C PHE A 117 17.54 24.86 1.16
N LYS A 118 17.57 25.67 2.24
CA LYS A 118 16.63 26.76 2.60
C LYS A 118 16.57 27.93 1.59
N GLU A 119 16.26 27.66 0.33
CA GLU A 119 16.17 28.69 -0.70
C GLU A 119 14.77 29.32 -0.76
N ASN A 120 13.73 28.62 -0.28
CA ASN A 120 12.32 29.07 -0.30
C ASN A 120 11.58 28.78 1.01
N GLU A 121 10.42 29.44 1.18
CA GLU A 121 9.49 29.16 2.27
C GLU A 121 8.99 27.70 2.17
N MET A 122 9.29 26.89 3.19
CA MET A 122 8.86 25.50 3.24
C MET A 122 7.55 25.34 4.00
N HIS A 123 6.70 24.44 3.51
CA HIS A 123 5.41 24.12 4.09
C HIS A 123 5.35 22.62 4.44
N ALA A 124 4.89 22.31 5.66
CA ALA A 124 4.64 20.96 6.10
C ALA A 124 3.14 20.72 6.26
N PHE A 125 2.65 19.61 5.72
CA PHE A 125 1.22 19.26 5.69
C PHE A 125 1.00 17.91 6.36
N THR A 126 -0.07 17.80 7.13
CA THR A 126 -0.46 16.54 7.77
C THR A 126 -1.96 16.45 7.98
N VAL A 127 -2.49 15.24 8.12
CA VAL A 127 -3.90 15.03 8.46
C VAL A 127 -4.03 14.06 9.62
N GLY A 128 -5.09 14.23 10.39
CA GLY A 128 -5.52 13.27 11.40
C GLY A 128 -6.98 12.87 11.15
N PHE A 129 -7.47 11.90 11.90
CA PHE A 129 -8.84 11.43 11.80
C PHE A 129 -9.61 11.64 13.10
N GLU A 130 -10.86 12.05 12.98
CA GLU A 130 -11.80 12.13 14.11
C GLU A 130 -12.02 10.74 14.72
N GLY A 131 -11.92 10.61 16.04
CA GLY A 131 -12.05 9.32 16.73
C GLY A 131 -10.84 8.39 16.58
N GLY A 132 -9.80 8.79 15.83
CA GLY A 132 -8.49 8.15 15.92
C GLY A 132 -7.98 8.20 17.36
N LYS A 133 -7.24 7.19 17.82
CA LYS A 133 -6.79 7.08 19.22
C LYS A 133 -6.01 8.33 19.64
N LEU A 134 -6.69 9.26 20.31
CA LEU A 134 -6.20 10.58 20.72
C LEU A 134 -4.90 10.56 21.54
N LYS A 135 -4.53 9.42 22.12
CA LYS A 135 -3.28 9.26 22.89
C LYS A 135 -2.00 9.31 22.04
N ASP A 136 -2.10 9.21 20.71
CA ASP A 136 -0.95 9.11 19.79
C ASP A 136 -1.18 9.97 18.51
N ASN A 137 -1.58 11.23 18.64
CA ASN A 137 -1.95 12.08 17.49
C ASN A 137 -0.73 12.42 16.60
N GLU A 138 -0.72 11.93 15.35
CA GLU A 138 0.28 12.26 14.31
C GLU A 138 0.40 13.76 14.08
N ILE A 139 -0.71 14.50 14.18
CA ILE A 139 -0.70 15.97 14.03
C ILE A 139 0.22 16.61 15.06
N SER A 140 0.14 16.17 16.33
CA SER A 140 0.99 16.75 17.39
C SER A 140 2.46 16.50 17.11
N ARG A 141 2.82 15.28 16.73
CA ARG A 141 4.22 14.92 16.45
C ARG A 141 4.77 15.61 15.21
N ALA A 142 3.94 15.70 14.17
CA ALA A 142 4.29 16.41 12.95
C ALA A 142 4.45 17.92 13.25
N LYS A 143 3.59 18.50 14.10
CA LYS A 143 3.71 19.89 14.56
C LYS A 143 5.01 20.11 15.32
N ASP A 144 5.33 19.25 16.29
CA ASP A 144 6.57 19.34 17.07
C ASP A 144 7.80 19.24 16.15
N THR A 145 7.75 18.35 15.16
CA THR A 145 8.80 18.21 14.15
C THR A 145 8.90 19.47 13.29
N ALA A 146 7.78 20.04 12.82
CA ALA A 146 7.77 21.27 12.04
C ALA A 146 8.33 22.48 12.82
N LEU A 147 7.98 22.61 14.10
CA LEU A 147 8.49 23.65 15.00
C LEU A 147 10.02 23.58 15.14
N LYS A 148 10.60 22.38 15.24
CA LYS A 148 12.07 22.18 15.33
C LYS A 148 12.84 22.76 14.13
N TYR A 149 12.21 22.85 12.97
CA TYR A 149 12.84 23.36 11.74
C TYR A 149 12.32 24.75 11.32
N GLY A 150 11.39 25.33 12.08
CA GLY A 150 10.88 26.69 11.88
C GLY A 150 10.09 26.89 10.59
N VAL A 151 9.23 25.91 10.22
CA VAL A 151 8.44 25.98 8.98
C VAL A 151 6.95 26.22 9.25
N LYS A 152 6.24 26.68 8.20
CA LYS A 152 4.77 26.78 8.24
C LYS A 152 4.15 25.39 8.27
N PHE A 153 3.38 25.10 9.31
CA PHE A 153 2.73 23.82 9.51
C PHE A 153 1.21 23.92 9.30
N HIS A 154 0.67 23.02 8.50
CA HIS A 154 -0.74 22.96 8.11
C HIS A 154 -1.30 21.59 8.47
N SER A 155 -2.46 21.56 9.13
CA SER A 155 -3.10 20.30 9.51
C SER A 155 -4.62 20.34 9.42
N ARG A 156 -5.22 19.21 9.08
CA ARG A 156 -6.68 19.03 9.05
C ARG A 156 -7.10 17.73 9.74
N ILE A 157 -8.24 17.75 10.43
CA ILE A 157 -8.90 16.55 10.95
C ILE A 157 -9.96 16.12 9.93
N ILE A 158 -9.92 14.85 9.52
CA ILE A 158 -10.87 14.21 8.61
C ILE A 158 -11.97 13.55 9.45
N THR A 159 -13.21 13.96 9.24
CA THR A 159 -14.38 13.37 9.90
C THR A 159 -14.91 12.15 9.15
N SER A 160 -15.76 11.36 9.80
CA SER A 160 -16.47 10.25 9.12
C SER A 160 -17.33 10.75 7.94
N LYS A 161 -17.92 11.94 8.09
CA LYS A 161 -18.73 12.58 7.04
C LYS A 161 -17.89 12.99 5.84
N ASP A 162 -16.71 13.59 6.08
CA ASP A 162 -15.75 13.92 5.01
C ASP A 162 -15.36 12.66 4.23
N TYR A 163 -15.03 11.59 4.96
CA TYR A 163 -14.62 10.31 4.38
C TYR A 163 -15.72 9.70 3.52
N SER A 164 -16.94 9.56 4.07
CA SER A 164 -18.08 8.96 3.37
C SER A 164 -18.48 9.76 2.12
N LYS A 165 -18.51 11.09 2.22
CA LYS A 165 -18.84 11.99 1.10
C LYS A 165 -17.80 11.92 -0.02
N PHE A 166 -16.51 11.77 0.33
CA PHE A 166 -15.44 11.74 -0.65
C PHE A 166 -15.22 10.36 -1.27
N LEU A 167 -15.64 9.27 -0.63
CA LEU A 167 -15.31 7.89 -1.03
C LEU A 167 -15.60 7.58 -2.51
N GLU A 168 -16.73 8.05 -3.05
CA GLU A 168 -17.06 7.82 -4.47
C GLU A 168 -16.20 8.68 -5.41
N LYS A 169 -15.94 9.94 -5.05
CA LYS A 169 -15.04 10.82 -5.81
C LYS A 169 -13.59 10.32 -5.76
N TYR A 170 -13.15 9.78 -4.62
CA TYR A 170 -11.88 9.07 -4.46
C TYR A 170 -11.75 7.93 -5.48
N LEU A 171 -12.75 7.04 -5.54
CA LEU A 171 -12.75 5.91 -6.50
C LEU A 171 -12.82 6.38 -7.95
N TRP A 172 -13.52 7.48 -8.23
CA TRP A 172 -13.54 8.12 -9.55
C TRP A 172 -12.16 8.62 -9.99
N HIS A 173 -11.40 9.25 -9.09
CA HIS A 173 -10.04 9.71 -9.39
C HIS A 173 -9.06 8.54 -9.53
N LEU A 174 -9.18 7.54 -8.67
CA LEU A 174 -8.31 6.38 -8.64
C LEU A 174 -8.53 5.41 -9.82
N GLU A 175 -9.78 5.33 -10.30
CA GLU A 175 -10.25 4.45 -11.38
C GLU A 175 -10.20 2.94 -11.10
N GLU A 176 -9.68 2.53 -9.95
CA GLU A 176 -9.65 1.14 -9.46
C GLU A 176 -10.06 1.10 -7.97
N PRO A 177 -10.70 0.02 -7.50
CA PRO A 177 -10.93 -0.18 -6.09
C PRO A 177 -9.64 -0.68 -5.42
N LEU A 178 -9.38 -0.15 -4.23
CA LEU A 178 -8.26 -0.55 -3.38
C LEU A 178 -8.74 -0.85 -1.98
N GLY A 179 -8.11 -1.85 -1.36
CA GLY A 179 -8.23 -2.14 0.07
C GLY A 179 -7.23 -1.33 0.87
N ASN A 180 -7.17 -0.01 0.67
CA ASN A 180 -6.30 0.89 1.42
C ASN A 180 -7.17 1.93 2.14
N GLU A 181 -7.48 1.66 3.40
CA GLU A 181 -8.42 2.43 4.22
C GLU A 181 -7.97 3.89 4.40
N SER A 182 -6.65 4.09 4.48
CA SER A 182 -6.01 5.39 4.69
C SER A 182 -5.79 6.21 3.43
N ALA A 183 -6.06 5.67 2.24
CA ALA A 183 -5.76 6.32 0.96
C ALA A 183 -6.41 7.71 0.79
N VAL A 184 -7.58 7.90 1.40
CA VAL A 184 -8.30 9.18 1.41
C VAL A 184 -7.48 10.32 2.06
N ALA A 185 -6.60 10.00 3.02
CA ALA A 185 -5.72 10.99 3.66
C ALA A 185 -4.82 11.72 2.65
N VAL A 186 -4.36 10.99 1.62
CA VAL A 186 -3.46 11.54 0.58
C VAL A 186 -4.14 12.67 -0.17
N TYR A 187 -5.41 12.51 -0.56
CA TYR A 187 -6.17 13.58 -1.20
C TYR A 187 -6.29 14.79 -0.30
N PHE A 188 -6.67 14.62 0.97
CA PHE A 188 -6.86 15.76 1.87
C PHE A 188 -5.55 16.50 2.19
N ILE A 189 -4.41 15.82 2.18
CA ILE A 189 -3.09 16.45 2.27
C ILE A 189 -2.83 17.31 1.02
N ALA A 190 -3.09 16.77 -0.18
CA ALA A 190 -2.89 17.49 -1.44
C ALA A 190 -3.87 18.67 -1.62
N ASP A 191 -5.14 18.46 -1.27
CA ASP A 191 -6.20 19.49 -1.26
C ASP A 191 -5.80 20.67 -0.35
N MET A 192 -5.29 20.40 0.85
CA MET A 192 -4.80 21.44 1.77
C MET A 192 -3.55 22.17 1.25
N ALA A 193 -2.73 21.51 0.42
CA ALA A 193 -1.57 22.11 -0.23
C ALA A 193 -1.94 22.99 -1.44
N THR A 194 -3.17 22.88 -1.93
CA THR A 194 -3.65 23.62 -3.10
C THR A 194 -3.62 25.13 -2.83
N GLY A 195 -3.05 25.89 -3.77
CA GLY A 195 -2.89 27.34 -3.65
C GLY A 195 -1.70 27.77 -2.78
N ILE A 196 -1.00 26.84 -2.13
CA ILE A 196 0.18 27.11 -1.29
C ILE A 196 1.44 26.61 -1.99
N VAL A 197 1.44 25.34 -2.40
CA VAL A 197 2.56 24.70 -3.11
C VAL A 197 2.04 24.00 -4.36
N LYS A 198 2.96 23.62 -5.26
CA LYS A 198 2.63 22.80 -6.43
C LYS A 198 3.26 21.41 -6.39
N VAL A 199 4.25 21.23 -5.53
CA VAL A 199 4.99 19.98 -5.36
C VAL A 199 5.00 19.59 -3.89
N LEU A 200 4.72 18.32 -3.59
CA LEU A 200 4.87 17.71 -2.26
C LEU A 200 5.85 16.56 -2.28
N LEU A 201 6.88 16.64 -1.45
CA LEU A 201 7.74 15.47 -1.16
C LEU A 201 7.05 14.56 -0.14
N ASN A 202 7.18 13.24 -0.33
CA ASN A 202 6.54 12.22 0.48
C ASN A 202 7.56 11.15 0.91
N GLY A 203 7.41 10.61 2.12
CA GLY A 203 8.26 9.53 2.65
C GLY A 203 7.97 8.12 2.11
N GLN A 204 7.17 8.01 1.04
CA GLN A 204 6.74 6.72 0.48
C GLN A 204 7.92 5.96 -0.15
N GLY A 205 7.90 4.62 -0.08
CA GLY A 205 8.93 3.76 -0.68
C GLY A 205 9.99 3.26 0.30
N ALA A 206 10.20 3.94 1.43
CA ALA A 206 11.20 3.54 2.42
C ALA A 206 10.91 2.19 3.08
N ASP A 207 9.64 1.84 3.27
CA ASP A 207 9.26 0.58 3.92
C ASP A 207 9.48 -0.64 3.02
N GLU A 208 9.27 -0.48 1.73
CA GLU A 208 9.40 -1.53 0.71
C GLU A 208 10.87 -1.92 0.52
N ILE A 209 11.76 -0.94 0.41
CA ILE A 209 13.18 -1.19 0.12
C ILE A 209 14.03 -1.51 1.36
N PHE A 210 13.59 -1.12 2.57
CA PHE A 210 14.32 -1.35 3.83
C PHE A 210 13.62 -2.30 4.83
N GLY A 211 12.52 -2.94 4.47
CA GLY A 211 11.90 -3.92 5.34
C GLY A 211 11.08 -3.31 6.48
N GLY A 212 10.13 -2.43 6.15
CA GLY A 212 9.25 -1.73 7.08
C GLY A 212 8.07 -2.53 7.61
N TYR A 213 7.66 -3.59 6.90
CA TYR A 213 6.47 -4.37 7.22
C TYR A 213 6.73 -5.55 8.18
N ASN A 214 5.71 -5.93 8.95
CA ASN A 214 5.80 -7.09 9.86
C ASN A 214 6.01 -8.41 9.13
N ARG A 215 5.48 -8.55 7.89
CA ARG A 215 5.69 -9.74 7.06
C ARG A 215 7.16 -10.04 6.82
N HIS A 216 8.00 -8.99 6.68
CA HIS A 216 9.44 -9.16 6.49
C HIS A 216 10.15 -9.71 7.72
N LYS A 217 9.76 -9.28 8.93
CA LYS A 217 10.28 -9.86 10.18
C LYS A 217 9.89 -11.31 10.33
N ILE A 218 8.63 -11.63 10.04
CA ILE A 218 8.12 -12.99 10.11
C ILE A 218 8.98 -13.86 9.18
N ALA A 219 9.11 -13.48 7.91
CA ALA A 219 9.93 -14.20 6.96
C ALA A 219 11.40 -14.34 7.42
N HIS A 220 12.06 -13.22 7.79
CA HIS A 220 13.44 -13.22 8.26
C HIS A 220 13.66 -14.16 9.46
N TYR A 221 12.73 -14.14 10.42
CA TYR A 221 12.83 -14.96 11.63
C TYR A 221 12.64 -16.44 11.33
N PHE A 222 11.60 -16.80 10.57
CA PHE A 222 11.27 -18.21 10.34
C PHE A 222 12.20 -18.92 9.37
N GLU A 223 12.84 -18.18 8.45
CA GLU A 223 13.96 -18.76 7.68
C GLU A 223 15.19 -18.99 8.56
N LYS A 224 15.47 -18.09 9.52
CA LYS A 224 16.63 -18.23 10.41
C LYS A 224 16.43 -19.26 11.53
N TYR A 225 15.21 -19.41 12.05
CA TYR A 225 14.88 -20.23 13.22
C TYR A 225 13.75 -21.23 12.94
N HIS A 226 13.88 -21.98 11.85
CA HIS A 226 12.88 -22.97 11.43
C HIS A 226 12.58 -24.05 12.50
N SER A 227 13.50 -24.29 13.44
CA SER A 227 13.33 -25.24 14.55
C SER A 227 12.23 -24.87 15.55
N ILE A 228 11.81 -23.61 15.60
CA ILE A 228 10.75 -23.14 16.51
C ILE A 228 9.34 -23.35 15.91
N ILE A 229 9.27 -23.60 14.61
CA ILE A 229 8.01 -23.78 13.87
C ILE A 229 7.11 -24.88 14.48
N PRO A 230 7.60 -26.10 14.82
CA PRO A 230 6.76 -27.14 15.40
C PRO A 230 6.09 -26.71 16.71
N ILE A 231 6.81 -26.00 17.57
CA ILE A 231 6.31 -25.52 18.86
C ILE A 231 5.14 -24.55 18.65
N LEU A 232 5.29 -23.61 17.72
CA LEU A 232 4.24 -22.63 17.41
C LEU A 232 3.00 -23.26 16.79
N LYS A 233 3.17 -24.32 15.98
CA LYS A 233 2.04 -25.08 15.39
C LYS A 233 1.23 -25.81 16.44
N SER A 234 1.83 -26.16 17.58
CA SER A 234 1.14 -26.85 18.68
C SER A 234 0.36 -25.92 19.61
N VAL A 235 0.47 -24.59 19.46
CA VAL A 235 -0.22 -23.63 20.34
C VAL A 235 -1.73 -23.61 20.01
N PRO A 236 -2.61 -23.95 20.97
CA PRO A 236 -4.06 -23.93 20.72
C PRO A 236 -4.57 -22.50 20.49
N GLN A 237 -5.34 -22.30 19.41
CA GLN A 237 -5.82 -20.97 19.00
C GLN A 237 -6.73 -20.28 20.02
N PHE A 238 -7.43 -21.04 20.88
CA PHE A 238 -8.30 -20.48 21.91
C PHE A 238 -7.53 -19.73 23.01
N LEU A 239 -6.22 -19.98 23.16
CA LEU A 239 -5.34 -19.25 24.08
C LEU A 239 -4.91 -17.89 23.53
N ILE A 240 -5.12 -17.64 22.23
CA ILE A 240 -4.73 -16.38 21.59
C ILE A 240 -5.81 -15.32 21.86
N PRO A 241 -5.46 -14.15 22.41
CA PRO A 241 -6.37 -13.03 22.57
C PRO A 241 -7.09 -12.67 21.27
N ALA A 242 -8.37 -12.31 21.34
CA ALA A 242 -9.21 -12.05 20.16
C ALA A 242 -8.59 -11.03 19.19
N ASP A 243 -7.98 -9.96 19.73
CA ASP A 243 -7.30 -8.91 18.96
C ASP A 243 -6.03 -9.37 18.23
N LYS A 244 -5.48 -10.53 18.61
CA LYS A 244 -4.27 -11.15 18.03
C LYS A 244 -4.55 -12.38 17.19
N LYS A 245 -5.77 -12.94 17.23
CA LYS A 245 -6.13 -14.16 16.48
C LYS A 245 -5.83 -14.06 14.99
N ASN A 246 -6.19 -12.96 14.33
CA ASN A 246 -5.93 -12.78 12.90
C ASN A 246 -4.43 -12.76 12.56
N LYS A 247 -3.62 -12.08 13.37
CA LYS A 247 -2.16 -12.04 13.18
C LYS A 247 -1.55 -13.42 13.37
N PHE A 248 -2.06 -14.19 14.33
CA PHE A 248 -1.62 -15.55 14.57
C PHE A 248 -2.03 -16.48 13.41
N GLN A 249 -3.25 -16.35 12.87
CA GLN A 249 -3.70 -17.14 11.72
C GLN A 249 -2.86 -16.85 10.47
N ILE A 250 -2.55 -15.58 10.18
CA ILE A 250 -1.67 -15.20 9.06
C ILE A 250 -0.28 -15.84 9.24
N LEU A 251 0.26 -15.83 10.46
CA LEU A 251 1.51 -16.48 10.77
C LEU A 251 1.44 -18.00 10.53
N LEU A 252 0.41 -18.67 11.04
CA LEU A 252 0.20 -20.11 10.85
C LEU A 252 0.10 -20.46 9.36
N ASN A 253 -0.63 -19.65 8.59
CA ASN A 253 -0.76 -19.83 7.14
C ASN A 253 0.59 -19.79 6.44
N TYR A 254 1.46 -18.83 6.81
CA TYR A 254 2.81 -18.70 6.26
C TYR A 254 3.69 -19.91 6.61
N ILE A 255 3.79 -20.29 7.88
CA ILE A 255 4.67 -21.39 8.33
C ILE A 255 4.18 -22.79 7.92
N ASN A 256 2.92 -22.91 7.49
CA ASN A 256 2.35 -24.15 6.98
C ASN A 256 2.67 -24.40 5.50
N GLN A 257 3.12 -23.38 4.76
CA GLN A 257 3.51 -23.56 3.36
C GLN A 257 4.89 -24.23 3.27
N LYS A 258 5.02 -25.15 2.31
CA LYS A 258 6.28 -25.88 2.07
C LYS A 258 7.12 -25.22 0.98
N ASN A 259 6.47 -24.69 -0.05
CA ASN A 259 7.12 -24.05 -1.19
C ASN A 259 7.35 -22.54 -0.93
N GLU A 260 8.46 -21.99 -1.44
CA GLU A 260 8.80 -20.57 -1.30
C GLU A 260 7.73 -19.63 -1.89
N ILE A 261 7.24 -19.91 -3.10
CA ILE A 261 6.21 -19.09 -3.77
C ILE A 261 4.89 -19.15 -3.01
N GLU A 262 4.57 -20.29 -2.40
CA GLU A 262 3.38 -20.41 -1.53
C GLU A 262 3.54 -19.57 -0.26
N LYS A 263 4.71 -19.61 0.39
CA LYS A 263 5.03 -18.74 1.54
C LYS A 263 4.87 -17.28 1.15
N LEU A 264 5.45 -16.86 0.03
CA LEU A 264 5.35 -15.49 -0.49
C LEU A 264 3.89 -15.11 -0.72
N THR A 265 3.14 -15.91 -1.47
CA THR A 265 1.71 -15.65 -1.76
C THR A 265 0.89 -15.52 -0.48
N SER A 266 1.11 -16.41 0.49
CA SER A 266 0.40 -16.39 1.77
C SER A 266 0.71 -15.15 2.62
N ALA A 267 1.92 -14.57 2.49
CA ALA A 267 2.32 -13.35 3.19
C ALA A 267 1.57 -12.11 2.70
N TYR A 268 1.06 -12.14 1.47
CA TYR A 268 0.29 -11.04 0.84
C TYR A 268 -1.22 -11.28 0.82
N SER A 269 -1.67 -12.52 1.00
CA SER A 269 -3.10 -12.84 0.96
C SER A 269 -3.84 -12.31 2.18
N ILE A 270 -4.96 -11.63 1.96
CA ILE A 270 -5.85 -11.19 3.04
C ILE A 270 -6.65 -12.35 3.66
N ILE A 271 -7.05 -13.32 2.83
CA ILE A 271 -7.81 -14.50 3.24
C ILE A 271 -7.03 -15.75 2.79
N PRO A 272 -6.82 -16.74 3.65
CA PRO A 272 -6.19 -18.00 3.23
C PRO A 272 -7.04 -18.77 2.21
N ASP A 273 -6.38 -19.53 1.32
CA ASP A 273 -7.05 -20.24 0.22
C ASP A 273 -8.16 -21.19 0.68
N GLN A 274 -8.02 -21.80 1.86
CA GLN A 274 -9.04 -22.67 2.45
C GLN A 274 -10.33 -21.91 2.77
N GLU A 275 -10.21 -20.68 3.26
CA GLU A 275 -11.34 -19.80 3.55
C GLU A 275 -11.95 -19.23 2.25
N LYS A 276 -11.14 -18.99 1.21
CA LYS A 276 -11.66 -18.56 -0.11
C LYS A 276 -12.69 -19.55 -0.65
N LYS A 277 -12.48 -20.87 -0.53
CA LYS A 277 -13.48 -21.89 -0.96
C LYS A 277 -14.81 -21.77 -0.20
N LEU A 278 -14.75 -21.31 1.05
CA LEU A 278 -15.93 -21.12 1.88
C LEU A 278 -16.66 -19.84 1.51
N ILE A 279 -15.95 -18.78 1.15
CA ILE A 279 -16.51 -17.43 0.92
C ILE A 279 -16.86 -17.20 -0.56
N PHE A 280 -16.03 -17.65 -1.50
CA PHE A 280 -16.22 -17.39 -2.93
C PHE A 280 -17.25 -18.36 -3.51
N SER A 281 -17.99 -17.90 -4.52
CA SER A 281 -18.78 -18.79 -5.38
C SER A 281 -17.85 -19.72 -6.16
N GLU A 282 -18.36 -20.86 -6.63
CA GLU A 282 -17.56 -21.80 -7.43
C GLU A 282 -16.97 -21.11 -8.67
N LYS A 283 -17.77 -20.27 -9.34
CA LYS A 283 -17.34 -19.49 -10.51
C LYS A 283 -16.13 -18.60 -10.19
N LEU A 284 -16.17 -17.86 -9.07
CA LEU A 284 -15.07 -16.97 -8.68
C LEU A 284 -13.85 -17.78 -8.21
N PHE A 285 -14.07 -18.81 -7.39
CA PHE A 285 -13.00 -19.66 -6.86
C PHE A 285 -12.20 -20.33 -7.98
N HIS A 286 -12.86 -20.81 -9.03
CA HIS A 286 -12.21 -21.46 -10.18
C HIS A 286 -11.71 -20.49 -11.26
N SER A 287 -12.01 -19.19 -11.18
CA SER A 287 -11.50 -18.19 -12.13
C SER A 287 -9.97 -18.01 -12.09
N VAL A 288 -9.35 -18.41 -10.98
CA VAL A 288 -7.90 -18.40 -10.76
C VAL A 288 -7.51 -19.71 -10.13
N SER A 289 -6.70 -20.52 -10.81
CA SER A 289 -6.16 -21.72 -10.18
C SER A 289 -5.08 -21.35 -9.15
N LYS A 290 -4.80 -22.22 -8.17
CA LYS A 290 -3.68 -22.02 -7.25
C LYS A 290 -2.36 -21.77 -8.01
N LYS A 291 -2.18 -22.47 -9.13
CA LYS A 291 -1.03 -22.30 -10.03
C LYS A 291 -0.95 -20.88 -10.59
N ASN A 292 -2.09 -20.25 -10.89
CA ASN A 292 -2.12 -18.91 -11.48
C ASN A 292 -1.62 -17.83 -10.50
N TYR A 293 -1.90 -17.92 -9.19
CA TYR A 293 -1.33 -16.93 -8.23
C TYR A 293 0.18 -17.08 -8.10
N LEU A 294 0.63 -18.34 -8.04
CA LEU A 294 2.05 -18.66 -7.99
C LEU A 294 2.73 -18.17 -9.27
N GLU A 295 2.10 -18.35 -10.43
CA GLU A 295 2.57 -17.83 -11.73
C GLU A 295 2.63 -16.29 -11.74
N GLU A 296 1.70 -15.55 -11.13
CA GLU A 296 1.80 -14.08 -11.07
C GLU A 296 2.97 -13.63 -10.17
N VAL A 297 3.18 -14.27 -9.03
CA VAL A 297 4.35 -14.02 -8.18
C VAL A 297 5.64 -14.42 -8.89
N GLN A 298 5.63 -15.55 -9.58
CA GLN A 298 6.75 -16.08 -10.35
C GLN A 298 7.11 -15.13 -11.50
N LYS A 299 6.15 -14.62 -12.27
CA LYS A 299 6.38 -13.58 -13.30
C LYS A 299 7.07 -12.33 -12.79
N ILE A 300 6.79 -11.93 -11.54
CA ILE A 300 7.48 -10.78 -10.93
C ILE A 300 8.95 -11.14 -10.65
N LEU A 301 9.21 -12.40 -10.29
CA LEU A 301 10.50 -12.98 -9.94
C LEU A 301 11.22 -13.70 -11.11
N ASP A 302 10.67 -13.71 -12.33
CA ASP A 302 11.15 -14.49 -13.49
C ASP A 302 12.54 -14.04 -14.00
N HIS A 303 13.07 -12.98 -13.40
CA HIS A 303 14.48 -12.61 -13.49
C HIS A 303 15.14 -13.00 -12.17
N GLU A 304 15.98 -14.05 -12.22
CA GLU A 304 16.59 -14.72 -11.07
C GLU A 304 17.12 -13.72 -10.04
N THR A 305 16.38 -13.56 -8.95
CA THR A 305 16.88 -12.85 -7.78
C THR A 305 17.71 -13.83 -6.98
N GLU A 306 19.03 -13.72 -7.07
CA GLU A 306 19.96 -14.39 -6.17
C GLU A 306 19.79 -13.79 -4.77
N GLY A 307 18.81 -14.27 -4.02
CA GLY A 307 18.45 -13.73 -2.72
C GLY A 307 17.57 -14.65 -1.90
N ASN A 308 17.61 -14.46 -0.59
CA ASN A 308 16.71 -15.14 0.34
C ASN A 308 15.27 -14.64 0.16
N ILE A 309 14.31 -15.34 0.78
CA ILE A 309 12.88 -15.01 0.67
C ILE A 309 12.57 -13.55 1.04
N VAL A 310 13.31 -12.94 1.96
CA VAL A 310 13.08 -11.55 2.40
C VAL A 310 13.52 -10.57 1.32
N GLU A 311 14.60 -10.83 0.61
CA GLU A 311 15.05 -10.03 -0.52
C GLU A 311 14.05 -10.11 -1.68
N LYS A 312 13.55 -11.31 -1.99
CA LYS A 312 12.46 -11.50 -2.97
C LYS A 312 11.18 -10.76 -2.57
N MET A 313 10.87 -10.65 -1.27
CA MET A 313 9.73 -9.86 -0.80
C MET A 313 9.87 -8.36 -1.10
N PHE A 314 11.08 -7.78 -1.07
CA PHE A 314 11.27 -6.37 -1.41
C PHE A 314 10.94 -6.09 -2.89
N LEU A 315 11.29 -7.01 -3.79
CA LEU A 315 10.89 -6.94 -5.20
C LEU A 315 9.38 -7.02 -5.37
N ILE A 316 8.74 -8.02 -4.74
CA ILE A 316 7.29 -8.16 -4.79
C ILE A 316 6.63 -6.88 -4.28
N ASP A 317 7.09 -6.35 -3.14
CA ASP A 317 6.58 -5.11 -2.57
C ASP A 317 6.66 -3.94 -3.55
N MET A 318 7.82 -3.75 -4.18
CA MET A 318 8.07 -2.67 -5.14
C MET A 318 7.21 -2.75 -6.40
N PHE A 319 7.03 -3.95 -6.96
CA PHE A 319 6.34 -4.13 -8.24
C PHE A 319 4.86 -4.54 -8.11
N THR A 320 4.36 -4.64 -6.88
CA THR A 320 2.94 -4.89 -6.62
C THR A 320 2.38 -3.82 -5.69
N SER A 321 2.53 -3.97 -4.38
CA SER A 321 1.89 -3.10 -3.39
C SER A 321 2.31 -1.63 -3.48
N LEU A 322 3.55 -1.36 -3.91
CA LEU A 322 4.04 -0.01 -4.09
C LEU A 322 3.48 0.61 -5.37
N SER A 323 3.70 0.00 -6.54
CA SER A 323 3.25 0.55 -7.82
C SER A 323 1.72 0.56 -7.96
N GLU A 324 1.06 -0.53 -7.61
CA GLU A 324 -0.36 -0.77 -7.88
C GLU A 324 -1.29 -0.34 -6.74
N ASN A 325 -0.75 0.23 -5.66
CA ASN A 325 -1.55 0.75 -4.56
C ASN A 325 -0.97 2.05 -4.04
N LEU A 326 0.22 2.06 -3.46
CA LEU A 326 0.71 3.23 -2.72
C LEU A 326 1.06 4.41 -3.65
N LEU A 327 1.82 4.17 -4.71
CA LEU A 327 2.17 5.18 -5.71
C LEU A 327 0.98 5.54 -6.59
N LEU A 328 0.14 4.55 -6.94
CA LEU A 328 -1.10 4.80 -7.68
C LEU A 328 -2.00 5.80 -6.93
N VAL A 329 -2.19 5.61 -5.62
CA VAL A 329 -2.96 6.52 -4.76
C VAL A 329 -2.27 7.89 -4.69
N GLN A 330 -0.96 7.91 -4.44
CA GLN A 330 -0.18 9.13 -4.29
C GLN A 330 -0.28 10.03 -5.54
N ASP A 331 -0.08 9.43 -6.72
CA ASP A 331 -0.13 10.11 -8.01
C ASP A 331 -1.55 10.56 -8.37
N LYS A 332 -2.51 9.63 -8.43
CA LYS A 332 -3.89 9.94 -8.86
C LYS A 332 -4.56 10.97 -7.98
N LEU A 333 -4.38 10.88 -6.65
CA LEU A 333 -5.02 11.81 -5.72
C LEU A 333 -4.26 13.13 -5.58
N GLY A 334 -2.93 13.12 -5.71
CA GLY A 334 -2.16 14.34 -5.85
C GLY A 334 -2.62 15.14 -7.06
N MET A 335 -2.67 14.50 -8.22
CA MET A 335 -3.13 15.12 -9.47
C MET A 335 -4.60 15.53 -9.44
N ALA A 336 -5.46 14.80 -8.74
CA ALA A 336 -6.85 15.20 -8.52
C ALA A 336 -6.99 16.56 -7.79
N ALA A 337 -5.99 16.94 -6.98
CA ALA A 337 -5.89 18.25 -6.33
C ALA A 337 -4.91 19.20 -7.06
N GLY A 338 -4.39 18.82 -8.23
CA GLY A 338 -3.42 19.63 -8.99
C GLY A 338 -2.04 19.77 -8.31
N ILE A 339 -1.63 18.75 -7.53
CA ILE A 339 -0.36 18.69 -6.81
C ILE A 339 0.51 17.57 -7.37
N GLU A 340 1.74 17.92 -7.78
CA GLU A 340 2.77 16.94 -8.10
C GLU A 340 3.30 16.32 -6.79
N THR A 341 3.45 14.99 -6.77
CA THR A 341 3.99 14.27 -5.62
C THR A 341 5.33 13.63 -5.98
N ARG A 342 6.31 13.73 -5.09
CA ARG A 342 7.69 13.29 -5.31
C ARG A 342 8.16 12.39 -4.18
N VAL A 343 8.79 11.28 -4.52
CA VAL A 343 9.16 10.19 -3.60
C VAL A 343 10.67 9.97 -3.56
N PRO A 344 11.44 10.72 -2.73
CA PRO A 344 12.91 10.66 -2.72
C PRO A 344 13.48 9.27 -2.46
N TYR A 345 12.81 8.44 -1.67
CA TYR A 345 13.27 7.09 -1.41
C TYR A 345 13.22 6.17 -2.63
N LEU A 346 12.53 6.56 -3.70
CA LEU A 346 12.42 5.80 -4.95
C LEU A 346 13.19 6.44 -6.10
N ASP A 347 14.07 7.38 -5.81
CA ASP A 347 15.09 7.78 -6.76
C ASP A 347 15.89 6.56 -7.22
N ILE A 348 16.14 6.46 -8.53
CA ILE A 348 16.66 5.25 -9.18
C ILE A 348 17.98 4.80 -8.54
N GLU A 349 18.90 5.72 -8.26
CA GLU A 349 20.19 5.38 -7.67
C GLU A 349 20.03 4.89 -6.23
N TYR A 350 19.19 5.57 -5.45
CA TYR A 350 18.99 5.24 -4.05
C TYR A 350 18.24 3.92 -3.88
N ALA A 351 17.16 3.70 -4.63
CA ALA A 351 16.38 2.46 -4.59
C ALA A 351 17.20 1.26 -5.09
N SER A 352 17.94 1.41 -6.19
CA SER A 352 18.79 0.34 -6.73
C SER A 352 19.86 -0.07 -5.72
N LEU A 353 20.52 0.90 -5.07
CA LEU A 353 21.48 0.61 -4.01
C LEU A 353 20.82 -0.05 -2.80
N ALA A 354 19.66 0.43 -2.37
CA ALA A 354 18.94 -0.15 -1.25
C ALA A 354 18.60 -1.62 -1.51
N LEU A 355 18.21 -1.98 -2.75
CA LEU A 355 17.89 -3.35 -3.14
C LEU A 355 19.09 -4.32 -3.00
N CYS A 356 20.31 -3.89 -3.36
CA CYS A 356 21.53 -4.70 -3.24
C CYS A 356 21.98 -5.01 -1.80
N ILE A 357 21.41 -4.35 -0.79
CA ILE A 357 21.84 -4.52 0.61
C ILE A 357 21.30 -5.86 1.17
N PRO A 358 22.17 -6.72 1.73
CA PRO A 358 21.76 -7.96 2.38
C PRO A 358 20.67 -7.75 3.44
N SER A 359 19.66 -8.63 3.47
CA SER A 359 18.49 -8.50 4.35
C SER A 359 18.85 -8.39 5.84
N ARG A 360 19.97 -8.98 6.26
CA ARG A 360 20.53 -8.92 7.63
C ARG A 360 20.83 -7.49 8.12
N TYR A 361 21.12 -6.54 7.22
CA TYR A 361 21.31 -5.14 7.56
C TYR A 361 20.00 -4.34 7.56
N LYS A 362 18.97 -4.83 6.88
CA LYS A 362 17.65 -4.18 6.82
C LYS A 362 16.76 -4.57 8.00
N ILE A 363 16.85 -5.82 8.46
CA ILE A 363 15.96 -6.40 9.46
C ILE A 363 16.78 -7.16 10.50
N ASN A 364 16.47 -6.90 11.78
CA ASN A 364 16.97 -7.71 12.89
C ASN A 364 15.88 -7.97 13.92
N TRP A 365 16.21 -8.72 14.98
CA TRP A 365 15.27 -9.19 16.01
C TRP A 365 14.36 -8.08 16.57
N PHE A 366 14.93 -6.88 16.80
CA PHE A 366 14.23 -5.80 17.49
C PHE A 366 13.72 -4.71 16.54
N LYS A 367 14.26 -4.61 15.31
CA LYS A 367 14.10 -3.42 14.48
C LYS A 367 13.86 -3.78 13.00
N ASN A 368 12.73 -3.27 12.49
CA ASN A 368 12.53 -3.01 11.06
C ASN A 368 13.36 -1.80 10.62
N LYS A 369 13.69 -1.74 9.33
CA LYS A 369 14.41 -0.62 8.71
C LYS A 369 15.69 -0.29 9.46
N TYR A 370 16.43 -1.32 9.87
CA TYR A 370 17.55 -1.18 10.80
C TYR A 370 18.64 -0.27 10.23
N ILE A 371 19.21 -0.58 9.06
CA ILE A 371 20.21 0.29 8.44
C ILE A 371 19.66 1.67 8.08
N HIS A 372 18.40 1.77 7.64
CA HIS A 372 17.79 3.07 7.36
C HIS A 372 17.68 3.94 8.62
N LYS A 373 17.35 3.36 9.78
CA LYS A 373 17.41 4.05 11.07
C LYS A 373 18.82 4.53 11.38
N LYS A 374 19.85 3.72 11.14
CA LYS A 374 21.25 4.11 11.31
C LYS A 374 21.65 5.29 10.44
N VAL A 375 21.21 5.31 9.18
CA VAL A 375 21.41 6.47 8.28
C VAL A 375 20.72 7.71 8.87
N CYS A 376 19.47 7.58 9.28
CA CYS A 376 18.67 8.68 9.82
C CYS A 376 19.13 9.19 11.19
N GLU A 377 19.80 8.37 12.01
CA GLU A 377 20.44 8.77 13.28
C GLU A 377 21.42 9.94 13.11
N SER A 378 22.00 10.09 11.91
CA SER A 378 22.92 11.18 11.58
C SER A 378 22.26 12.39 10.90
N ILE A 379 20.94 12.34 10.67
CA ILE A 379 20.17 13.31 9.89
C ILE A 379 19.16 14.04 10.78
N VAL A 380 18.45 13.31 11.65
CA VAL A 380 17.39 13.83 12.53
C VAL A 380 17.77 13.68 14.02
N SER A 381 17.15 14.50 14.87
CA SER A 381 17.30 14.39 16.33
C SER A 381 16.89 13.01 16.86
N LYS A 382 17.52 12.54 17.95
CA LYS A 382 17.24 11.23 18.56
C LYS A 382 15.76 11.01 18.87
N ASP A 383 15.04 12.06 19.24
CA ASP A 383 13.59 11.99 19.49
C ASP A 383 12.80 11.55 18.25
N ILE A 384 13.21 11.96 17.05
CA ILE A 384 12.53 11.59 15.79
C ILE A 384 12.95 10.18 15.36
N VAL A 385 14.22 9.81 15.55
CA VAL A 385 14.75 8.47 15.23
C VAL A 385 14.00 7.37 15.97
N HIS A 386 13.83 7.55 17.27
CA HIS A 386 13.30 6.52 18.16
C HIS A 386 11.79 6.60 18.35
N GLN A 387 11.13 7.54 17.68
CA GLN A 387 9.68 7.58 17.64
C GLN A 387 9.11 6.27 17.09
N ARG A 388 8.11 5.76 17.80
CA ARG A 388 7.37 4.59 17.34
C ARG A 388 6.69 4.95 16.03
N LYS A 389 6.89 4.13 14.99
CA LYS A 389 6.15 4.26 13.73
C LYS A 389 4.65 4.17 14.02
N ILE A 390 3.95 5.24 13.70
CA ILE A 390 2.51 5.30 13.61
C ILE A 390 2.24 5.65 12.14
N GLY A 391 1.47 4.80 11.47
CA GLY A 391 0.88 5.17 10.20
C GLY A 391 -0.52 5.67 10.47
N PHE A 392 -1.12 6.37 9.50
CA PHE A 392 -2.44 6.98 9.60
C PHE A 392 -3.40 6.04 10.32
N GLN A 393 -3.72 6.33 11.58
CA GLN A 393 -4.68 5.55 12.34
C GLN A 393 -6.07 5.99 11.91
N ASP A 394 -6.50 5.47 10.77
CA ASP A 394 -7.86 5.68 10.31
C ASP A 394 -8.85 4.91 11.22
N PRO A 395 -9.98 5.53 11.59
CA PRO A 395 -11.03 4.91 12.40
C PRO A 395 -11.98 4.07 11.54
N VAL A 396 -11.57 3.60 10.35
CA VAL A 396 -12.44 2.79 9.48
C VAL A 396 -12.87 1.51 10.18
N GLU A 397 -12.05 0.96 11.08
CA GLU A 397 -12.46 -0.15 11.95
C GLU A 397 -13.71 0.18 12.79
N ILE A 398 -13.80 1.40 13.32
CA ILE A 398 -14.94 1.85 14.12
C ILE A 398 -16.12 2.12 13.20
N TRP A 399 -15.89 2.85 12.10
CA TRP A 399 -16.95 3.18 11.14
C TRP A 399 -17.57 1.95 10.49
N LEU A 400 -16.78 0.90 10.24
CA LEU A 400 -17.27 -0.40 9.74
C LEU A 400 -18.06 -1.20 10.76
N LYS A 401 -18.00 -0.88 12.06
CA LYS A 401 -18.89 -1.47 13.08
C LYS A 401 -20.24 -0.74 13.16
N GLU A 402 -20.30 0.47 12.58
CA GLU A 402 -21.44 1.38 12.63
C GLU A 402 -21.96 1.64 11.21
N SER A 403 -22.21 2.92 10.86
CA SER A 403 -22.89 3.37 9.64
C SER A 403 -22.26 2.88 8.34
N LEU A 404 -20.93 2.83 8.23
CA LEU A 404 -20.25 2.41 7.01
C LEU A 404 -20.42 0.90 6.78
N GLY A 405 -20.44 0.14 7.86
CA GLY A 405 -20.69 -1.29 7.84
C GLY A 405 -22.13 -1.64 7.49
N GLU A 406 -23.08 -0.91 8.05
CA GLU A 406 -24.51 -1.04 7.72
C GLU A 406 -24.77 -0.71 6.25
N GLN A 407 -24.18 0.37 5.74
CA GLN A 407 -24.23 0.69 4.30
C GLN A 407 -23.67 -0.43 3.43
N LEU A 408 -22.54 -1.04 3.81
CA LEU A 408 -21.98 -2.19 3.09
C LEU A 408 -22.98 -3.35 3.09
N MET A 409 -23.58 -3.67 4.23
CA MET A 409 -24.53 -4.79 4.31
C MET A 409 -25.80 -4.54 3.51
N ASP A 410 -26.34 -3.32 3.52
CA ASP A 410 -27.47 -2.94 2.68
C ASP A 410 -27.16 -3.15 1.19
N ILE A 411 -25.95 -2.77 0.77
CA ILE A 411 -25.49 -3.03 -0.60
C ILE A 411 -25.43 -4.53 -0.87
N ILE A 412 -24.71 -5.30 -0.05
CA ILE A 412 -24.52 -6.77 -0.22
C ILE A 412 -25.86 -7.53 -0.25
N LEU A 413 -26.84 -7.09 0.56
CA LEU A 413 -28.16 -7.72 0.62
C LEU A 413 -29.04 -7.36 -0.58
N SER A 414 -28.82 -6.21 -1.21
CA SER A 414 -29.58 -5.78 -2.40
C SER A 414 -29.45 -6.76 -3.59
N SER A 415 -30.42 -6.68 -4.51
CA SER A 415 -30.40 -7.41 -5.79
C SER A 415 -29.28 -6.96 -6.72
N ASP A 416 -28.77 -5.76 -6.50
CA ASP A 416 -27.91 -5.01 -7.40
C ASP A 416 -26.42 -5.12 -7.05
N SER A 417 -26.08 -5.85 -5.98
CA SER A 417 -24.71 -6.05 -5.54
C SER A 417 -23.91 -6.86 -6.55
N ILE A 418 -22.74 -6.34 -6.90
CA ILE A 418 -21.87 -6.97 -7.88
C ILE A 418 -21.04 -8.07 -7.19
N THR A 419 -20.56 -7.83 -5.97
CA THR A 419 -19.77 -8.83 -5.23
C THR A 419 -20.63 -9.97 -4.69
N ALA A 420 -21.91 -9.74 -4.37
CA ALA A 420 -22.81 -10.80 -3.90
C ALA A 420 -23.09 -11.89 -4.96
N ASN A 421 -22.90 -11.58 -6.25
CA ASN A 421 -22.98 -12.59 -7.33
C ASN A 421 -21.80 -13.57 -7.31
N TYR A 422 -20.71 -13.21 -6.62
CA TYR A 422 -19.45 -13.95 -6.61
C TYR A 422 -19.02 -14.40 -5.21
N LEU A 423 -19.76 -14.03 -4.18
CA LEU A 423 -19.50 -14.35 -2.78
C LEU A 423 -20.74 -14.95 -2.13
N LYS A 424 -20.55 -15.84 -1.15
CA LYS A 424 -21.64 -16.42 -0.36
C LYS A 424 -22.09 -15.41 0.69
N LYS A 425 -23.26 -14.78 0.48
CA LYS A 425 -23.84 -13.74 1.36
C LYS A 425 -23.79 -14.11 2.85
N SER A 426 -24.21 -15.32 3.22
CA SER A 426 -24.20 -15.79 4.61
C SER A 426 -22.81 -15.80 5.27
N LYS A 427 -21.74 -15.96 4.50
CA LYS A 427 -20.36 -15.88 5.03
C LYS A 427 -19.93 -14.43 5.23
N VAL A 428 -20.29 -13.54 4.31
CA VAL A 428 -20.01 -12.10 4.44
C VAL A 428 -20.75 -11.52 5.65
N GLU A 429 -22.04 -11.86 5.82
CA GLU A 429 -22.84 -11.50 7.00
C GLU A 429 -22.21 -12.00 8.31
N LYS A 430 -21.73 -13.25 8.34
CA LYS A 430 -21.03 -13.80 9.50
C LYS A 430 -19.77 -12.98 9.83
N MET A 431 -18.94 -12.68 8.83
CA MET A 431 -17.73 -11.88 9.02
C MET A 431 -18.06 -10.46 9.49
N PHE A 432 -19.12 -9.85 8.95
CA PHE A 432 -19.60 -8.56 9.42
C PHE A 432 -20.01 -8.60 10.90
N ASN A 433 -20.81 -9.59 11.30
CA ASN A 433 -21.24 -9.74 12.70
C ASN A 433 -20.07 -10.04 13.66
N GLU A 434 -19.13 -10.89 13.23
CA GLU A 434 -17.89 -11.15 13.99
C GLU A 434 -17.07 -9.86 14.18
N HIS A 435 -17.04 -8.98 13.16
CA HIS A 435 -16.36 -7.69 13.23
C HIS A 435 -17.09 -6.68 14.12
N LYS A 436 -18.40 -6.52 13.92
CA LYS A 436 -19.28 -5.64 14.70
C LYS A 436 -19.19 -5.94 16.20
N ASN A 437 -19.17 -7.22 16.56
CA ASN A 437 -19.08 -7.69 17.94
C ASN A 437 -17.65 -7.78 18.50
N GLY A 438 -16.63 -7.42 17.73
CA GLY A 438 -15.23 -7.44 18.17
C GLY A 438 -14.63 -8.84 18.37
N GLN A 439 -15.25 -9.88 17.80
CA GLN A 439 -14.75 -11.26 17.87
C GLN A 439 -13.55 -11.48 16.96
N TYR A 440 -13.58 -10.91 15.75
CA TYR A 440 -12.51 -10.96 14.75
C TYR A 440 -12.38 -9.63 13.98
N ASP A 441 -11.14 -9.24 13.63
CA ASP A 441 -10.88 -8.02 12.87
C ASP A 441 -10.94 -8.26 11.35
N HIS A 442 -12.13 -8.20 10.77
CA HIS A 442 -12.36 -8.34 9.33
C HIS A 442 -12.27 -7.03 8.54
N LYS A 443 -11.78 -5.93 9.15
CA LYS A 443 -11.85 -4.58 8.53
C LYS A 443 -11.32 -4.53 7.11
N ARG A 444 -10.19 -5.20 6.87
CA ARG A 444 -9.48 -5.14 5.59
C ARG A 444 -10.29 -5.75 4.45
N PHE A 445 -11.08 -6.77 4.74
CA PHE A 445 -11.86 -7.48 3.73
C PHE A 445 -13.17 -6.74 3.50
N LEU A 446 -13.86 -6.36 4.59
CA LEU A 446 -15.10 -5.60 4.52
C LEU A 446 -14.90 -4.26 3.81
N TYR A 447 -13.82 -3.52 4.11
CA TYR A 447 -13.49 -2.29 3.40
C TYR A 447 -13.25 -2.52 1.90
N LEU A 448 -12.51 -3.58 1.55
CA LEU A 448 -12.26 -3.92 0.16
C LEU A 448 -13.57 -4.25 -0.60
N LEU A 449 -14.51 -4.96 0.03
CA LEU A 449 -15.83 -5.20 -0.56
C LEU A 449 -16.58 -3.88 -0.81
N LEU A 450 -16.60 -2.98 0.16
CA LEU A 450 -17.22 -1.67 0.00
C LEU A 450 -16.59 -0.86 -1.15
N SER A 451 -15.26 -0.88 -1.23
CA SER A 451 -14.47 -0.23 -2.27
C SER A 451 -14.84 -0.78 -3.66
N ILE A 452 -14.90 -2.12 -3.80
CA ILE A 452 -15.29 -2.79 -5.06
C ILE A 452 -16.74 -2.47 -5.43
N GLU A 453 -17.69 -2.54 -4.50
CA GLU A 453 -19.11 -2.26 -4.78
C GLU A 453 -19.32 -0.82 -5.26
N LYS A 454 -18.74 0.16 -4.54
CA LYS A 454 -18.86 1.57 -4.94
C LYS A 454 -18.16 1.84 -6.27
N TRP A 455 -16.97 1.27 -6.48
CA TRP A 455 -16.27 1.38 -7.75
C TRP A 455 -17.11 0.79 -8.89
N ALA A 456 -17.66 -0.40 -8.69
CA ALA A 456 -18.42 -1.10 -9.71
C ALA A 456 -19.72 -0.37 -10.04
N LYS A 457 -20.37 0.26 -9.05
CA LYS A 457 -21.49 1.20 -9.28
C LYS A 457 -21.09 2.39 -10.15
N ILE A 458 -19.87 2.93 -10.00
CA ILE A 458 -19.39 4.08 -10.79
C ILE A 458 -19.01 3.66 -12.22
N PHE A 459 -18.29 2.56 -12.37
CA PHE A 459 -17.63 2.20 -13.63
C PHE A 459 -18.36 1.16 -14.47
N LEU A 460 -19.19 0.30 -13.85
CA LEU A 460 -19.91 -0.76 -14.58
C LEU A 460 -21.36 -0.38 -14.91
N LYS A 461 -22.01 0.49 -14.12
CA LYS A 461 -23.37 0.98 -14.42
C LYS A 461 -23.30 2.25 -15.30
N SER A 462 -23.95 2.24 -16.46
CA SER A 462 -23.92 3.33 -17.45
C SER A 462 -24.36 4.67 -16.89
N ASP A 463 -25.49 4.70 -16.19
CA ASP A 463 -26.17 5.94 -15.78
C ASP A 463 -25.38 6.69 -14.70
N SER A 464 -24.73 5.93 -13.82
CA SER A 464 -23.86 6.44 -12.77
C SER A 464 -22.61 7.10 -13.35
N PHE A 465 -21.96 6.46 -14.34
CA PHE A 465 -20.75 6.97 -14.98
C PHE A 465 -20.96 8.36 -15.60
N SER A 466 -22.10 8.58 -16.26
CA SER A 466 -22.44 9.87 -16.88
C SER A 466 -22.50 11.01 -15.87
N ASN A 467 -23.01 10.75 -14.65
CA ASN A 467 -23.09 11.77 -13.58
C ASN A 467 -21.73 12.29 -13.12
N PHE A 468 -20.65 11.52 -13.30
CA PHE A 468 -19.29 11.95 -12.97
C PHE A 468 -18.56 12.64 -14.12
N THR A 469 -19.09 12.56 -15.35
CA THR A 469 -18.49 13.20 -16.53
C THR A 469 -19.04 14.59 -16.86
N VAL A 470 -20.17 14.99 -16.26
CA VAL A 470 -20.90 16.22 -16.60
C VAL A 470 -20.55 17.41 -15.68
N ASN A 471 -19.55 17.30 -14.81
CA ASN A 471 -19.07 18.40 -13.96
C ASN A 471 -17.64 18.84 -14.28
#